data_AF-A0A538C0K9-F1
#
_entry.id   AF-A0A538C0K9-F1
#
_cell.length_a   1.000
_cell.length_b   1.000
_cell.length_c   1.000
_cell.angle_alpha   90.00
_cell.angle_beta   90.00
_cell.angle_gamma   90.00
#
_symmetry.space_group_name_H-M   'P 1'
#
loop_
_entity.id
_entity.type
_entity.pdbx_description
1 polymer ?
#
loop_
_entity_poly.entity_id
_entity_poly.type
_entity_poly.pdbx_seq_one_letter_code
_entity_poly.pdbx_strand_id
1 'polypeptide(L)'
;MADAPSKLGEVATTIGVHVRPEAQVGASAARERILDACYELFSHRGIRAVGVDEIVARSGVAKATLYRHFPSKNDLILAFLDLREQRWTRNFVEAEALRRAEEPEQRLLAIFDIYDEWFHREDFEACSFVNVLLELGRHHPAGAASIRHLEQIRSMVRRFAEEAGLRDADSFVQSWYILMKGSIVAAAEGDAHAALRGKAMARTLIEQHR
;
A
#
# COMPACT_ATOMS: atom_id res chain seq x y z
N MET A 1 -18.82 15.38 46.02
CA MET A 1 -20.00 14.90 46.76
C MET A 1 -21.11 14.79 45.72
N ALA A 2 -21.20 13.62 45.08
CA ALA A 2 -22.26 12.62 45.31
C ALA A 2 -23.55 13.04 44.58
N ASP A 3 -24.28 12.24 43.81
CA ASP A 3 -24.29 10.81 43.52
C ASP A 3 -25.22 10.63 42.30
N ALA A 4 -25.07 9.54 41.56
CA ALA A 4 -26.10 9.07 40.62
C ALA A 4 -27.27 8.45 41.43
N PRO A 5 -28.45 8.13 40.84
CA PRO A 5 -28.52 6.85 40.12
C PRO A 5 -29.59 6.78 39.00
N SER A 6 -29.38 5.88 38.04
CA SER A 6 -30.49 5.11 37.47
C SER A 6 -29.96 3.78 36.97
N LYS A 7 -30.55 2.70 37.48
CA LYS A 7 -30.16 1.31 37.27
C LYS A 7 -31.43 0.49 37.07
N LEU A 8 -31.32 -0.50 36.18
CA LEU A 8 -32.11 -1.75 36.05
C LEU A 8 -33.41 -1.65 35.20
N GLY A 9 -33.72 -2.61 34.32
CA GLY A 9 -33.32 -4.02 34.32
C GLY A 9 -33.13 -4.68 32.95
N GLU A 10 -32.27 -5.70 32.97
CA GLU A 10 -32.18 -6.86 32.08
C GLU A 10 -33.48 -7.68 32.06
N VAL A 11 -33.74 -8.45 30.98
CA VAL A 11 -33.80 -9.94 30.78
C VAL A 11 -34.44 -10.11 29.37
N ALA A 12 -34.12 -11.00 28.43
CA ALA A 12 -33.59 -12.36 28.46
C ALA A 12 -33.07 -12.80 27.07
N THR A 13 -32.09 -13.71 27.15
CA THR A 13 -31.41 -14.50 26.11
C THR A 13 -32.28 -15.60 25.48
N THR A 14 -32.07 -15.94 24.21
CA THR A 14 -32.11 -17.33 23.65
C THR A 14 -31.39 -17.34 22.29
N ILE A 15 -30.10 -17.67 22.24
CA ILE A 15 -29.50 -18.94 21.77
C ILE A 15 -29.93 -19.39 20.36
N GLY A 16 -28.99 -19.27 19.42
CA GLY A 16 -28.92 -20.01 18.16
C GLY A 16 -27.44 -20.29 17.85
N VAL A 17 -26.92 -21.38 18.40
CA VAL A 17 -25.54 -21.85 18.19
C VAL A 17 -25.42 -22.38 16.76
N HIS A 18 -24.76 -21.63 15.88
CA HIS A 18 -24.12 -22.21 14.70
C HIS A 18 -22.65 -22.46 15.01
N VAL A 19 -22.32 -23.72 15.28
CA VAL A 19 -20.95 -24.21 15.27
C VAL A 19 -20.37 -23.98 13.86
N ARG A 20 -19.36 -23.11 13.74
CA ARG A 20 -18.50 -22.99 12.55
C ARG A 20 -17.12 -23.58 12.90
N PRO A 21 -16.43 -24.24 11.96
CA PRO A 21 -15.31 -25.12 12.29
C PRO A 21 -14.06 -24.34 12.72
N GLU A 22 -13.53 -24.68 13.89
CA GLU A 22 -12.35 -24.07 14.55
C GLU A 22 -11.06 -24.15 13.71
N ALA A 23 -11.01 -25.01 12.69
CA ALA A 23 -9.85 -25.17 11.81
C ALA A 23 -9.61 -23.98 10.84
N GLN A 24 -10.64 -23.17 10.55
CA GLN A 24 -10.54 -22.06 9.58
C GLN A 24 -10.08 -20.74 10.23
N VAL A 25 -10.42 -20.53 11.52
CA VAL A 25 -10.16 -19.28 12.25
C VAL A 25 -8.68 -19.15 12.64
N GLY A 26 -8.01 -20.26 12.96
CA GLY A 26 -6.57 -20.27 13.27
C GLY A 26 -5.66 -20.15 12.04
N ALA A 27 -6.07 -20.73 10.90
CA ALA A 27 -5.29 -20.70 9.66
C ALA A 27 -5.25 -19.31 9.01
N SER A 28 -6.37 -18.56 9.05
CA SER A 28 -6.42 -17.16 8.58
C SER A 28 -5.55 -16.26 9.45
N ALA A 29 -5.69 -16.37 10.78
CA ALA A 29 -4.94 -15.57 11.73
C ALA A 29 -3.42 -15.83 11.67
N ALA A 30 -2.99 -17.07 11.45
CA ALA A 30 -1.58 -17.39 11.25
C ALA A 30 -1.03 -16.78 9.94
N ARG A 31 -1.78 -16.90 8.84
CA ARG A 31 -1.40 -16.32 7.55
C ARG A 31 -1.29 -14.80 7.62
N GLU A 32 -2.24 -14.13 8.27
CA GLU A 32 -2.26 -12.68 8.48
C GLU A 32 -1.04 -12.22 9.28
N ARG A 33 -0.75 -12.86 10.44
CA ARG A 33 0.44 -12.52 11.23
C ARG A 33 1.75 -12.69 10.46
N ILE A 34 1.86 -13.70 9.60
CA ILE A 34 3.02 -13.88 8.73
C ILE A 34 3.13 -12.70 7.74
N LEU A 35 2.01 -12.32 7.09
CA LEU A 35 2.02 -11.23 6.13
C LEU A 35 2.28 -9.87 6.77
N ASP A 36 1.75 -9.60 7.96
CA ASP A 36 2.04 -8.37 8.69
C ASP A 36 3.53 -8.29 9.07
N ALA A 37 4.11 -9.40 9.53
CA ALA A 37 5.55 -9.48 9.78
C ALA A 37 6.36 -9.24 8.50
N CYS A 38 5.95 -9.83 7.37
CA CYS A 38 6.59 -9.58 6.07
C CYS A 38 6.46 -8.11 5.66
N TYR A 39 5.30 -7.50 5.84
CA TYR A 39 5.04 -6.12 5.47
C TYR A 39 6.01 -5.18 6.18
N GLU A 40 6.08 -5.28 7.51
CA GLU A 40 6.97 -4.46 8.32
C GLU A 40 8.45 -4.69 7.95
N LEU A 41 8.88 -5.95 7.92
CA LEU A 41 10.29 -6.27 7.71
C LEU A 41 10.76 -5.91 6.30
N PHE A 42 10.00 -6.29 5.27
CA PHE A 42 10.40 -6.04 3.89
C PHE A 42 10.30 -4.56 3.50
N SER A 43 9.31 -3.81 4.00
CA SER A 43 9.21 -2.37 3.70
C SER A 43 10.40 -1.57 4.21
N HIS A 44 10.90 -1.87 5.41
CA HIS A 44 11.98 -1.08 6.03
C HIS A 44 13.39 -1.61 5.78
N ARG A 45 13.56 -2.93 5.63
CA ARG A 45 14.90 -3.55 5.57
C ARG A 45 15.25 -4.13 4.20
N GLY A 46 14.29 -4.19 3.27
CA GLY A 46 14.46 -4.83 1.97
C GLY A 46 14.41 -6.36 2.03
N ILE A 47 14.48 -6.99 0.86
CA ILE A 47 14.19 -8.42 0.69
C ILE A 47 15.37 -9.31 1.06
N ARG A 48 16.60 -8.95 0.66
CA ARG A 48 17.80 -9.76 0.88
C ARG A 48 18.22 -9.76 2.34
N ALA A 49 18.03 -8.63 3.04
CA ALA A 49 18.43 -8.48 4.43
C ALA A 49 17.55 -9.27 5.41
N VAL A 50 16.30 -9.58 5.03
CA VAL A 50 15.32 -10.24 5.90
C VAL A 50 15.34 -11.75 5.69
N GLY A 51 15.63 -12.52 6.75
CA GLY A 51 15.61 -13.98 6.73
C GLY A 51 14.23 -14.58 7.06
N VAL A 52 13.98 -15.83 6.66
CA VAL A 52 12.73 -16.54 7.04
C VAL A 52 12.64 -16.74 8.56
N ASP A 53 13.75 -17.00 9.24
CA ASP A 53 13.76 -17.19 10.69
C ASP A 53 13.40 -15.90 11.44
N GLU A 54 13.73 -14.73 10.86
CA GLU A 54 13.33 -13.44 11.40
C GLU A 54 11.82 -13.22 11.26
N ILE A 55 11.25 -13.56 10.09
CA ILE A 55 9.81 -13.49 9.86
C ILE A 55 9.08 -14.43 10.83
N VAL A 56 9.60 -15.64 11.07
CA VAL A 56 9.09 -16.59 12.06
C VAL A 56 9.10 -15.98 13.47
N ALA A 57 10.22 -15.38 13.88
CA ALA A 57 10.34 -14.74 15.18
C ALA A 57 9.35 -13.58 15.35
N ARG A 58 9.21 -12.72 14.33
CA ARG A 58 8.32 -11.56 14.35
C ARG A 58 6.84 -11.96 14.33
N SER A 59 6.47 -12.93 13.51
CA SER A 59 5.08 -13.39 13.36
C SER A 59 4.61 -14.25 14.53
N GLY A 60 5.53 -14.86 15.29
CA GLY A 60 5.21 -15.79 16.37
C GLY A 60 4.53 -17.07 15.87
N VAL A 61 4.77 -17.47 14.63
CA VAL A 61 4.30 -18.75 14.07
C VAL A 61 5.44 -19.74 13.97
N ALA A 62 5.15 -21.04 14.12
CA ALA A 62 6.18 -22.07 13.88
C ALA A 62 6.63 -22.06 12.41
N LYS A 63 7.91 -22.31 12.14
CA LYS A 63 8.50 -22.36 10.78
C LYS A 63 7.76 -23.34 9.85
N ALA A 64 7.35 -24.50 10.36
CA ALA A 64 6.54 -25.46 9.60
C ALA A 64 5.16 -24.92 9.23
N THR A 65 4.56 -24.09 10.09
CA THR A 65 3.30 -23.40 9.79
C THR A 65 3.50 -22.33 8.73
N LEU A 66 4.59 -21.56 8.79
CA LEU A 66 4.93 -20.60 7.75
C LEU A 66 5.02 -21.27 6.38
N TYR A 67 5.80 -22.34 6.24
CA TYR A 67 5.97 -23.03 4.96
C TYR A 67 4.69 -23.73 4.46
N ARG A 68 3.76 -24.08 5.36
CA ARG A 68 2.43 -24.57 4.97
C ARG A 68 1.58 -23.49 4.29
N HIS A 69 1.75 -22.21 4.67
CA HIS A 69 1.04 -21.09 4.07
C HIS A 69 1.79 -20.49 2.86
N PHE A 70 3.12 -20.46 2.93
CA PHE A 70 4.00 -19.87 1.93
C PHE A 70 5.17 -20.81 1.64
N PRO A 71 5.06 -21.67 0.61
CA PRO A 71 6.04 -22.72 0.33
C PRO A 71 7.47 -22.24 0.13
N SER A 72 7.66 -20.99 -0.30
CA SER A 72 8.98 -20.38 -0.47
C SER A 72 9.02 -18.94 0.02
N LYS A 73 10.24 -18.41 0.18
CA LYS A 73 10.44 -16.97 0.42
C LYS A 73 9.91 -16.11 -0.73
N ASN A 74 9.94 -16.62 -1.97
CA ASN A 74 9.35 -15.92 -3.11
C ASN A 74 7.84 -15.80 -2.97
N ASP A 75 7.15 -16.82 -2.46
CA ASP A 75 5.70 -16.74 -2.20
C ASP A 75 5.37 -15.70 -1.12
N LEU A 76 6.22 -15.57 -0.09
CA LEU A 76 6.10 -14.50 0.90
C LEU A 76 6.26 -13.11 0.27
N ILE A 77 7.28 -12.94 -0.58
CA ILE A 77 7.55 -11.66 -1.25
C ILE A 77 6.38 -11.29 -2.16
N LEU A 78 5.88 -12.22 -2.97
CA LEU A 78 4.74 -11.98 -3.86
C LEU A 78 3.49 -11.57 -3.07
N ALA A 79 3.16 -12.29 -2.00
CA ALA A 79 2.01 -11.97 -1.17
C ALA A 79 2.17 -10.64 -0.41
N PHE A 80 3.40 -10.26 -0.04
CA PHE A 80 3.72 -8.93 0.46
C PHE A 80 3.44 -7.84 -0.57
N LEU A 81 3.88 -8.02 -1.82
CA LEU A 81 3.66 -7.04 -2.89
C LEU A 81 2.15 -6.85 -3.17
N ASP A 82 1.38 -7.94 -3.19
CA ASP A 82 -0.09 -7.89 -3.33
C ASP A 82 -0.73 -7.11 -2.16
N LEU A 83 -0.31 -7.39 -0.92
CA LEU A 83 -0.81 -6.69 0.27
C LEU A 83 -0.45 -5.20 0.23
N ARG A 84 0.77 -4.88 -0.24
CA ARG A 84 1.26 -3.51 -0.40
C ARG A 84 0.49 -2.74 -1.46
N GLU A 85 0.07 -3.39 -2.55
CA GLU A 85 -0.82 -2.78 -3.54
C GLU A 85 -2.19 -2.48 -2.92
N GLN A 86 -2.77 -3.47 -2.22
CA GLN A 86 -4.09 -3.35 -1.64
C GLN A 86 -4.15 -2.24 -0.58
N ARG A 87 -3.23 -2.26 0.40
CA ARG A 87 -3.23 -1.32 1.52
C ARG A 87 -2.92 0.10 1.07
N TRP A 88 -1.84 0.29 0.30
CA TRP A 88 -1.33 1.62 0.00
C TRP A 88 -1.89 2.19 -1.30
N THR A 89 -1.86 1.45 -2.40
CA THR A 89 -2.27 1.99 -3.70
C THR A 89 -3.78 2.14 -3.76
N ARG A 90 -4.53 1.06 -3.51
CA ARG A 90 -6.00 1.06 -3.68
C ARG A 90 -6.72 1.68 -2.49
N ASN A 91 -6.49 1.14 -1.29
CA ASN A 91 -7.28 1.52 -0.12
C ASN A 91 -6.85 2.86 0.50
N PHE A 92 -5.69 3.39 0.12
CA PHE A 92 -5.21 4.68 0.61
C PHE A 92 -5.11 5.71 -0.52
N VAL A 93 -4.14 5.61 -1.44
CA VAL A 93 -3.91 6.64 -2.46
C VAL A 93 -5.12 6.84 -3.37
N GLU A 94 -5.64 5.79 -3.99
CA GLU A 94 -6.79 5.88 -4.91
C GLU A 94 -8.06 6.29 -4.18
N ALA A 95 -8.36 5.63 -3.06
CA ALA A 95 -9.53 5.92 -2.25
C ALA A 95 -9.54 7.37 -1.72
N GLU A 96 -8.41 7.87 -1.22
CA GLU A 96 -8.30 9.24 -0.73
C GLU A 96 -8.36 10.26 -1.86
N ALA A 97 -7.77 9.98 -3.02
CA ALA A 97 -7.89 10.87 -4.19
C ALA A 97 -9.36 11.01 -4.61
N LEU A 98 -10.09 9.89 -4.69
CA LEU A 98 -11.53 9.86 -4.99
C LEU A 98 -12.37 10.57 -3.92
N ARG A 99 -12.02 10.40 -2.63
CA ARG A 99 -12.74 11.02 -1.51
C ARG A 99 -12.54 12.53 -1.44
N ARG A 100 -11.34 13.02 -1.77
CA ARG A 100 -10.97 14.44 -1.67
C ARG A 100 -11.46 15.28 -2.83
N ALA A 101 -11.77 14.68 -3.98
CA ALA A 101 -12.13 15.41 -5.19
C ALA A 101 -13.14 14.66 -6.07
N GLU A 102 -14.19 15.38 -6.48
CA GLU A 102 -15.14 14.91 -7.49
C GLU A 102 -14.57 15.06 -8.90
N GLU A 103 -13.87 16.16 -9.17
CA GLU A 103 -13.30 16.46 -10.49
C GLU A 103 -12.03 15.63 -10.78
N PRO A 104 -11.92 14.95 -11.94
CA PRO A 104 -10.80 14.07 -12.25
C PRO A 104 -9.41 14.74 -12.23
N GLU A 105 -9.28 15.98 -12.71
CA GLU A 105 -8.03 16.74 -12.60
C GLU A 105 -7.63 16.98 -11.13
N GLN A 106 -8.61 17.24 -10.26
CA GLN A 106 -8.34 17.48 -8.84
C GLN A 106 -7.97 16.18 -8.12
N ARG A 107 -8.48 15.02 -8.56
CA ARG A 107 -8.05 13.70 -8.06
C ARG A 107 -6.57 13.44 -8.37
N LEU A 108 -6.12 13.79 -9.59
CA LEU A 108 -4.71 13.72 -9.96
C LEU A 108 -3.86 14.58 -9.01
N LEU A 109 -4.24 15.85 -8.81
CA LEU A 109 -3.50 16.76 -7.93
C LEU A 109 -3.54 16.32 -6.45
N ALA A 110 -4.62 15.70 -5.99
CA ALA A 110 -4.77 15.19 -4.63
C ALA A 110 -3.75 14.09 -4.29
N ILE A 111 -3.25 13.33 -5.28
CA ILE A 111 -2.19 12.33 -5.08
C ILE A 111 -0.95 12.98 -4.46
N PHE A 112 -0.60 14.20 -4.87
CA PHE A 112 0.54 14.90 -4.29
C PHE A 112 0.26 15.40 -2.86
N ASP A 113 -0.97 15.77 -2.52
CA ASP A 113 -1.31 16.12 -1.13
C ASP A 113 -1.19 14.89 -0.22
N ILE A 114 -1.65 13.74 -0.70
CA ILE A 114 -1.53 12.46 0.00
C ILE A 114 -0.05 12.08 0.18
N TYR A 115 0.78 12.34 -0.84
CA TYR A 115 2.23 12.13 -0.75
C TYR A 115 2.88 13.07 0.26
N ASP A 116 2.49 14.35 0.30
CA ASP A 116 3.02 15.30 1.27
C ASP A 116 2.73 14.85 2.70
N GLU A 117 1.48 14.47 2.99
CA GLU A 117 1.10 13.89 4.28
C GLU A 117 1.91 12.64 4.61
N TRP A 118 2.10 11.75 3.63
CA TRP A 118 2.87 10.53 3.81
C TRP A 118 4.35 10.77 4.10
N PHE A 119 4.99 11.71 3.40
CA PHE A 119 6.41 12.02 3.56
C PHE A 119 6.75 12.57 4.95
N HIS A 120 5.77 13.11 5.67
CA HIS A 120 5.93 13.61 7.04
C HIS A 120 5.67 12.54 8.12
N ARG A 121 5.31 11.31 7.74
CA ARG A 121 5.10 10.22 8.72
C ARG A 121 6.40 9.52 9.08
N GLU A 122 6.51 9.07 10.32
CA GLU A 122 7.68 8.30 10.80
C GLU A 122 7.84 6.96 10.08
N ASP A 123 6.73 6.38 9.60
CA ASP A 123 6.70 5.15 8.81
C ASP A 123 6.84 5.37 7.31
N PHE A 124 7.40 6.51 6.88
CA PHE A 124 7.74 6.74 5.48
C PHE A 124 8.84 5.77 5.03
N GLU A 125 8.40 4.66 4.45
CA GLU A 125 9.17 3.80 3.58
C GLU A 125 9.05 4.35 2.14
N ALA A 126 10.14 4.46 1.39
CA ALA A 126 10.04 4.78 -0.04
C ALA A 126 9.17 3.74 -0.81
N CYS A 127 9.13 3.78 -2.14
CA CYS A 127 8.29 2.84 -2.89
C CYS A 127 8.81 1.38 -2.82
N SER A 128 8.15 0.51 -2.04
CA SER A 128 8.56 -0.90 -1.86
C SER A 128 8.66 -1.67 -3.18
N PHE A 129 7.80 -1.40 -4.17
CA PHE A 129 7.88 -2.02 -5.50
C PHE A 129 9.18 -1.65 -6.23
N VAL A 130 9.61 -0.39 -6.14
CA VAL A 130 10.87 0.06 -6.76
C VAL A 130 12.05 -0.58 -6.03
N ASN A 131 12.02 -0.62 -4.70
CA ASN A 131 13.08 -1.24 -3.90
C ASN A 131 13.26 -2.72 -4.27
N VAL A 132 12.17 -3.49 -4.31
CA VAL A 132 12.21 -4.92 -4.69
C VAL A 132 12.72 -5.10 -6.13
N LEU A 133 12.28 -4.26 -7.06
CA LEU A 133 12.75 -4.30 -8.46
C LEU A 133 14.26 -4.04 -8.56
N LEU A 134 14.77 -3.02 -7.87
CA LEU A 134 16.19 -2.67 -7.88
C LEU A 134 17.04 -3.75 -7.21
N GLU A 135 16.53 -4.35 -6.14
CA GLU A 135 17.25 -5.34 -5.36
C GLU A 135 17.33 -6.72 -6.03
N LEU A 136 16.27 -7.15 -6.71
CA LEU A 136 16.16 -8.50 -7.28
C LEU A 136 16.32 -8.52 -8.81
N GLY A 137 16.14 -7.38 -9.46
CA GLY A 137 16.23 -7.23 -10.92
C GLY A 137 14.97 -7.69 -11.65
N ARG A 138 14.76 -7.12 -12.85
CA ARG A 138 13.55 -7.31 -13.68
C ARG A 138 13.25 -8.75 -14.10
N HIS A 139 14.25 -9.63 -14.12
CA HIS A 139 14.11 -11.02 -14.55
C HIS A 139 13.75 -11.97 -13.40
N HIS A 140 13.91 -11.52 -12.15
CA HIS A 140 13.46 -12.29 -10.99
C HIS A 140 11.92 -12.24 -10.89
N PRO A 141 11.23 -13.33 -10.49
CA PRO A 141 9.76 -13.35 -10.38
C PRO A 141 9.16 -12.18 -9.58
N ALA A 142 9.76 -11.84 -8.44
CA ALA A 142 9.32 -10.70 -7.63
C ALA A 142 9.65 -9.32 -8.26
N GLY A 143 10.73 -9.22 -9.04
CA GLY A 143 11.02 -8.01 -9.82
C GLY A 143 10.00 -7.82 -10.95
N ALA A 144 9.66 -8.90 -11.65
CA ALA A 144 8.59 -8.89 -12.65
C ALA A 144 7.22 -8.56 -12.02
N ALA A 145 6.92 -9.08 -10.83
CA ALA A 145 5.71 -8.71 -10.08
C ALA A 145 5.69 -7.23 -9.71
N SER A 146 6.81 -6.70 -9.24
CA SER A 146 6.95 -5.26 -8.94
C SER A 146 6.65 -4.40 -10.18
N ILE A 147 7.14 -4.78 -11.37
CA ILE A 147 6.81 -4.09 -12.63
C ILE A 147 5.30 -4.09 -12.90
N ARG A 148 4.59 -5.20 -12.63
CA ARG A 148 3.13 -5.27 -12.78
C ARG A 148 2.41 -4.33 -11.81
N HIS A 149 2.84 -4.25 -10.55
CA HIS A 149 2.23 -3.29 -9.61
C HIS A 149 2.51 -1.84 -9.97
N LEU A 150 3.71 -1.54 -10.47
CA LEU A 150 4.04 -0.23 -11.00
C LEU A 150 3.18 0.12 -12.23
N GLU A 151 2.82 -0.85 -13.08
CA GLU A 151 1.83 -0.67 -14.16
C GLU A 151 0.42 -0.40 -13.64
N GLN A 152 -0.02 -1.05 -12.56
CA GLN A 152 -1.34 -0.77 -11.97
C GLN A 152 -1.44 0.68 -11.46
N ILE A 153 -0.38 1.21 -10.84
CA ILE A 153 -0.33 2.62 -10.44
C ILE A 153 -0.46 3.54 -11.67
N ARG A 154 0.25 3.22 -12.76
CA ARG A 154 0.12 3.98 -14.02
C ARG A 154 -1.28 3.88 -14.62
N SER A 155 -1.91 2.72 -14.54
CA SER A 155 -3.28 2.49 -15.03
C SER A 155 -4.30 3.32 -14.24
N MET A 156 -4.12 3.47 -12.92
CA MET A 156 -4.94 4.37 -12.10
C MET A 156 -4.80 5.83 -12.54
N VAL A 157 -3.57 6.31 -12.73
CA VAL A 157 -3.30 7.69 -13.21
C VAL A 157 -3.90 7.90 -14.59
N ARG A 158 -3.73 6.94 -15.50
CA ARG A 158 -4.32 6.97 -16.84
C ARG A 158 -5.82 7.15 -16.79
N ARG A 159 -6.51 6.37 -15.95
CA ARG A 159 -7.96 6.44 -15.79
C ARG A 159 -8.39 7.84 -15.37
N PHE A 160 -7.72 8.46 -14.39
CA PHE A 160 -8.03 9.84 -14.00
C PHE A 160 -7.72 10.86 -15.11
N ALA A 161 -6.66 10.67 -15.89
CA ALA A 161 -6.32 11.55 -17.01
C ALA A 161 -7.35 11.47 -18.15
N GLU A 162 -7.83 10.26 -18.48
CA GLU A 162 -8.87 10.03 -19.48
C GLU A 162 -10.22 10.59 -19.00
N GLU A 163 -10.59 10.39 -17.74
CA GLU A 163 -11.77 11.00 -17.12
C GLU A 163 -11.70 12.54 -17.13
N ALA A 164 -10.50 13.10 -16.98
CA ALA A 164 -10.24 14.54 -17.07
C ALA A 164 -10.27 15.08 -18.52
N GLY A 165 -10.37 14.22 -19.53
CA GLY A 165 -10.35 14.61 -20.93
C GLY A 165 -8.98 15.09 -21.43
N LEU A 166 -7.89 14.70 -20.77
CA LEU A 166 -6.54 15.10 -21.19
C LEU A 166 -6.15 14.42 -22.51
N ARG A 167 -5.58 15.21 -23.42
CA ARG A 167 -5.05 14.78 -24.71
C ARG A 167 -3.73 14.04 -24.52
N ASP A 168 -3.46 13.07 -25.40
CA ASP A 168 -2.23 12.26 -25.36
C ASP A 168 -1.95 11.67 -23.97
N ALA A 169 -2.94 10.94 -23.43
CA ALA A 169 -2.89 10.35 -22.10
C ALA A 169 -1.67 9.43 -21.90
N ASP A 170 -1.18 8.78 -22.96
CA ASP A 170 0.04 7.96 -22.90
C ASP A 170 1.26 8.79 -22.49
N SER A 171 1.54 9.87 -23.21
CA SER A 171 2.66 10.76 -22.92
C SER A 171 2.50 11.45 -21.55
N PHE A 172 1.29 11.88 -21.22
CA PHE A 172 0.97 12.46 -19.92
C PHE A 172 1.31 11.49 -18.78
N VAL A 173 0.82 10.24 -18.85
CA VAL A 173 1.02 9.23 -17.80
C VAL A 173 2.50 8.91 -17.61
N GLN A 174 3.29 8.84 -18.68
CA GLN A 174 4.74 8.60 -18.54
C GLN A 174 5.43 9.73 -17.78
N SER A 175 5.15 10.99 -18.15
CA SER A 175 5.72 12.18 -17.53
C SER A 175 5.25 12.35 -16.08
N TRP A 176 3.95 12.15 -15.84
CA TRP A 176 3.34 12.18 -14.52
C TRP A 176 3.96 11.13 -13.59
N TYR A 177 4.18 9.92 -14.10
CA TYR A 177 4.76 8.85 -13.33
C TYR A 177 6.23 9.10 -12.95
N ILE A 178 6.98 9.79 -13.82
CA ILE A 178 8.32 10.29 -13.48
C ILE A 178 8.24 11.30 -12.34
N LEU A 179 7.32 12.27 -12.40
CA LEU A 179 7.11 13.26 -11.34
C LEU A 179 6.74 12.61 -10.00
N MET A 180 5.82 11.63 -10.00
CA MET A 180 5.46 10.89 -8.79
C MET A 180 6.66 10.20 -8.16
N LYS A 181 7.44 9.46 -8.96
CA LYS A 181 8.64 8.75 -8.46
C LYS A 181 9.73 9.72 -8.00
N GLY A 182 9.97 10.79 -8.75
CA GLY A 182 10.93 11.83 -8.39
C GLY A 182 10.59 12.48 -7.06
N SER A 183 9.29 12.73 -6.80
CA SER A 183 8.84 13.27 -5.52
C SER A 183 9.13 12.33 -4.35
N ILE A 184 8.90 11.02 -4.53
CA ILE A 184 9.20 9.99 -3.50
C ILE A 184 10.70 9.91 -3.24
N VAL A 185 11.53 9.92 -4.30
CA VAL A 185 12.99 9.83 -4.16
C VAL A 185 13.55 11.09 -3.49
N ALA A 186 13.12 12.28 -3.89
CA ALA A 186 13.53 13.52 -3.25
C ALA A 186 13.14 13.56 -1.76
N ALA A 187 11.94 13.08 -1.40
CA ALA A 187 11.56 12.93 0.00
C ALA A 187 12.48 11.98 0.77
N ALA A 188 12.88 10.86 0.16
CA ALA A 188 13.85 9.94 0.75
C ALA A 188 15.27 10.53 0.88
N GLU A 189 15.61 11.54 0.07
CA GLU A 189 16.85 12.33 0.21
C GLU A 189 16.77 13.37 1.36
N GLY A 190 15.61 13.52 2.00
CA GLY A 190 15.36 14.43 3.11
C GLY A 190 14.52 15.65 2.74
N ASP A 191 14.00 15.72 1.52
CA ASP A 191 13.18 16.85 1.07
C ASP A 191 11.69 16.61 1.35
N ALA A 192 11.25 16.92 2.58
CA ALA A 192 9.88 16.69 3.03
C ALA A 192 8.81 17.41 2.19
N HIS A 193 9.16 18.49 1.49
CA HIS A 193 8.24 19.27 0.65
C HIS A 193 8.25 18.87 -0.83
N ALA A 194 8.94 17.77 -1.19
CA ALA A 194 9.06 17.32 -2.57
C ALA A 194 7.70 17.13 -3.26
N ALA A 195 6.69 16.67 -2.52
CA ALA A 195 5.34 16.50 -3.02
C ALA A 195 4.69 17.81 -3.46
N LEU A 196 4.86 18.90 -2.72
CA LEU A 196 4.29 20.22 -3.06
C LEU A 196 4.93 20.79 -4.33
N ARG A 197 6.24 20.61 -4.50
CA ARG A 197 6.94 20.94 -5.77
C ARG A 197 6.45 20.06 -6.91
N GLY A 198 6.30 18.76 -6.66
CA GLY A 198 5.67 17.80 -7.57
C GLY A 198 4.29 18.28 -8.04
N LYS A 199 3.45 18.71 -7.11
CA LYS A 199 2.12 19.27 -7.39
C LYS A 199 2.16 20.52 -8.26
N ALA A 200 3.11 21.41 -8.02
CA ALA A 200 3.27 22.62 -8.85
C ALA A 200 3.62 22.27 -10.30
N MET A 201 4.60 21.37 -10.51
CA MET A 201 4.97 20.87 -11.84
C MET A 201 3.81 20.11 -12.51
N ALA A 202 3.07 19.32 -11.73
CA ALA A 202 1.91 18.56 -12.19
C ALA A 202 0.80 19.45 -12.76
N ARG A 203 0.56 20.65 -12.19
CA ARG A 203 -0.40 21.61 -12.74
C ARG A 203 -0.02 22.05 -14.16
N THR A 204 1.25 22.41 -14.35
CA THR A 204 1.76 22.77 -15.67
C THR A 204 1.68 21.60 -16.66
N LEU A 205 1.97 20.38 -16.21
CA LEU A 205 1.82 19.18 -17.05
C LEU A 205 0.36 18.95 -17.46
N ILE A 206 -0.61 19.15 -16.55
CA ILE A 206 -2.04 19.07 -16.89
C ILE A 206 -2.40 20.12 -17.94
N GLU A 207 -1.97 21.38 -17.76
CA GLU A 207 -2.25 22.47 -18.70
C GLU A 207 -1.73 22.19 -20.12
N GLN A 208 -0.56 21.56 -20.24
CA GLN A 208 0.04 21.18 -21.53
C GLN A 208 -0.79 20.12 -22.29
N HIS A 209 -1.56 19.32 -21.56
CA HIS A 209 -2.35 18.21 -22.09
C HIS A 209 -3.85 18.49 -22.13
N ARG A 210 -4.31 19.70 -21.78
CA ARG A 210 -5.71 20.14 -22.03
C ARG A 210 -5.99 20.31 -23.51
#